data_AF-A0A9P5NUJ5-F1
#
_entry.id   AF-A0A9P5NUJ5-F1
#
_cell.length_a   1.000
_cell.length_b   1.000
_cell.length_c   1.000
_cell.angle_alpha   90.00
_cell.angle_beta   90.00
_cell.angle_gamma   90.00
#
_symmetry.space_group_name_H-M   'P 1'
#
loop_
_entity.id
_entity.type
_entity.pdbx_description
1 polymer ?
#
loop_
_entity_poly.entity_id
_entity_poly.type
_entity_poly.pdbx_seq_one_letter_code
_entity_poly.pdbx_strand_id
1 'polypeptide(L)'
;MQPTREIQAFIERVNALPARPGVSLEAVLQPSLNEEAELRKIFASDRKNPVLANPRVGLVDVFNAPPSIRTIRARVVKDEEDLSAKYVMPISEEARRKEGTPAMVADLEEFKKNWAVFTEGSLSQLIDWNNVVAAGGSVLACLMPLDAKDKVSKRAIRKFYHSNAYPSSDVDLFLWGLTPEQAEAKIKTIYEAVRDSVPWDVTCIRTKHTVSIHSQYPYRSVQIVLRLYQSPAEILAGFDIDAPCCAYDGNRVWANPRAVVAMMRQCNTVDMTRRSPSYEVRLSKYSQRGFEVYVPNLERDKIDPTIYERSIARMEGLARLLVLEKLKDDDIRSAFLEGRRQLRGRPHNYSREDRDSRRKFKGDLKAQTDIEMNDYDVASLHIPYGPGWDARRIDKLVYQTDLGMNSTFNPKNKNYRLHRHPAFFGTIEECTEDCCEMCPKPIDDDERKLQKEDDQFTCAIASKNPGRQSITGSFNPIDVGEWSEQVYVKPTQQLFVAIAAHDRATVQKLLKEDIDAVDIACDLIDAGARISARLADGRNPLHLAAQYDQLKVIEKLLERSAKNEAEAKKNAEDDAMDSEDEHSERPSSEDDWTSDEEDVDMVDVEGDDDDVENSDDDDDER
;
A
#
# COMPACT_ATOMS: atom_id res chain seq x y z
N MET A 1 35.05 1.47 12.47
CA MET A 1 34.25 1.04 13.63
C MET A 1 34.11 -0.47 13.56
N GLN A 2 34.26 -1.16 14.70
CA GLN A 2 34.05 -2.61 14.76
C GLN A 2 32.55 -2.91 14.67
N PRO A 3 32.14 -4.00 13.98
CA PRO A 3 30.75 -4.43 13.94
C PRO A 3 30.24 -4.68 15.36
N THR A 4 28.97 -4.37 15.65
CA THR A 4 28.39 -4.71 16.95
C THR A 4 28.42 -6.22 17.15
N ARG A 5 28.50 -6.67 18.41
CA ARG A 5 28.56 -8.10 18.76
C ARG A 5 27.41 -8.90 18.15
N GLU A 6 26.24 -8.29 18.04
CA GLU A 6 25.02 -8.86 17.43
C GLU A 6 25.20 -9.12 15.94
N ILE A 7 25.78 -8.16 15.22
CA ILE A 7 26.08 -8.32 13.79
C ILE A 7 27.14 -9.39 13.59
N GLN A 8 28.17 -9.45 14.43
CA GLN A 8 29.15 -10.53 14.37
C GLN A 8 28.47 -11.89 14.55
N ALA A 9 27.57 -12.02 15.52
CA ALA A 9 26.79 -13.24 15.72
C ALA A 9 25.89 -13.57 14.51
N PHE A 10 25.27 -12.57 13.88
CA PHE A 10 24.52 -12.77 12.63
C PHE A 10 25.41 -13.29 11.49
N ILE A 11 26.57 -12.66 11.29
CA ILE A 11 27.56 -13.07 10.29
C ILE A 11 28.04 -14.51 10.55
N GLU A 12 28.32 -14.86 11.81
CA GLU A 12 28.70 -16.21 12.22
C GLU A 12 27.59 -17.23 11.96
N ARG A 13 26.33 -16.90 12.26
CA ARG A 13 25.17 -17.75 11.95
C ARG A 13 25.01 -17.97 10.45
N VAL A 14 25.21 -16.94 9.63
CA VAL A 14 25.19 -17.06 8.16
C VAL A 14 26.31 -17.98 7.67
N ASN A 15 27.52 -17.84 8.21
CA ASN A 15 28.68 -18.66 7.86
C ASN A 15 28.56 -20.12 8.32
N ALA A 16 27.87 -20.38 9.43
CA ALA A 16 27.68 -21.72 9.98
C ALA A 16 26.70 -22.57 9.14
N LEU A 17 25.86 -21.94 8.32
CA LEU A 17 24.91 -22.66 7.48
C LEU A 17 25.61 -23.36 6.31
N PRO A 18 25.22 -24.60 5.96
CA PRO A 18 25.79 -25.30 4.82
C PRO A 18 25.43 -24.58 3.52
N ALA A 19 26.39 -24.48 2.61
CA ALA A 19 26.18 -23.96 1.25
C ALA A 19 25.45 -25.00 0.39
N ARG A 20 24.17 -25.25 0.70
CA ARG A 20 23.29 -26.13 -0.05
C ARG A 20 21.98 -25.39 -0.37
N PRO A 21 21.41 -25.59 -1.58
CA PRO A 21 20.09 -25.05 -1.92
C PRO A 21 19.01 -25.50 -0.93
N GLY A 22 18.06 -24.62 -0.63
CA GLY A 22 16.88 -24.97 0.18
C GLY A 22 17.07 -24.97 1.70
N VAL A 23 18.20 -24.48 2.22
CA VAL A 23 18.39 -24.27 3.66
C VAL A 23 17.58 -23.04 4.11
N SER A 24 16.71 -23.22 5.10
CA SER A 24 15.92 -22.09 5.64
C SER A 24 16.83 -21.06 6.32
N LEU A 25 16.72 -19.81 5.86
CA LEU A 25 17.38 -18.63 6.46
C LEU A 25 16.59 -18.05 7.63
N GLU A 26 15.39 -18.55 7.89
CA GLU A 26 14.49 -18.01 8.90
C GLU A 26 15.10 -18.12 10.30
N ALA A 27 15.65 -19.27 10.66
CA ALA A 27 16.29 -19.48 11.96
C ALA A 27 17.48 -18.53 12.24
N VAL A 28 18.16 -18.07 11.18
CA VAL A 28 19.28 -17.11 11.29
C VAL A 28 18.79 -15.68 11.46
N LEU A 29 17.66 -15.36 10.83
CA LEU A 29 17.07 -14.03 10.80
C LEU A 29 16.25 -13.73 12.07
N GLN A 30 15.53 -14.71 12.63
CA GLN A 30 14.63 -14.52 13.79
C GLN A 30 15.29 -13.79 14.99
N PRO A 31 16.52 -14.12 15.44
CA PRO A 31 17.16 -13.39 16.53
C PRO A 31 17.39 -11.90 16.21
N SER A 32 17.80 -11.61 14.98
CA SER A 32 18.04 -10.23 14.52
C SER A 32 16.74 -9.44 14.33
N LEU A 33 15.63 -10.09 13.99
CA LEU A 33 14.32 -9.45 13.95
C LEU A 33 13.81 -9.09 15.34
N ASN A 34 14.03 -9.96 16.33
CA ASN A 34 13.66 -9.70 17.73
C ASN A 34 14.45 -8.51 18.29
N GLU A 35 15.77 -8.48 18.05
CA GLU A 35 16.64 -7.35 18.42
C GLU A 35 16.17 -6.04 17.76
N GLU A 36 15.83 -6.07 16.47
CA GLU A 36 15.29 -4.89 15.79
C GLU A 36 13.94 -4.44 16.36
N ALA A 37 13.07 -5.38 16.72
CA ALA A 37 11.79 -5.07 17.36
C ALA A 37 11.99 -4.43 18.75
N GLU A 38 12.98 -4.88 19.51
CA GLU A 38 13.39 -4.24 20.77
C GLU A 38 13.96 -2.84 20.54
N LEU A 39 14.83 -2.65 19.54
CA LEU A 39 15.34 -1.33 19.17
C LEU A 39 14.21 -0.37 18.79
N ARG A 40 13.22 -0.82 18.03
CA ARG A 40 12.02 -0.02 17.71
C ARG A 40 11.25 0.41 18.95
N LYS A 41 11.06 -0.51 19.92
CA LYS A 41 10.44 -0.18 21.21
C LYS A 41 11.25 0.88 21.95
N ILE A 42 12.58 0.75 21.98
CA ILE A 42 13.47 1.69 22.66
C ILE A 42 13.44 3.07 21.97
N PHE A 43 13.51 3.16 20.64
CA PHE A 43 13.39 4.42 19.90
C PHE A 43 12.07 5.15 20.22
N ALA A 44 11.03 4.39 20.50
CA ALA A 44 9.72 4.92 20.82
C ALA A 44 9.56 5.33 22.30
N SER A 45 10.13 4.57 23.24
CA SER A 45 9.98 4.79 24.67
C SER A 45 11.07 5.69 25.27
N ASP A 46 12.35 5.50 24.90
CA ASP A 46 13.49 6.19 25.50
C ASP A 46 14.61 6.48 24.48
N ARG A 47 14.62 7.71 23.96
CA ARG A 47 15.62 8.20 22.99
C ARG A 47 17.00 8.46 23.61
N LYS A 48 17.14 8.49 24.94
CA LYS A 48 18.41 8.77 25.62
C LYS A 48 19.15 7.51 26.07
N ASN A 49 18.65 6.34 25.71
CA ASN A 49 19.25 5.07 26.09
C ASN A 49 20.71 4.95 25.55
N PRO A 50 21.69 4.50 26.36
CA PRO A 50 23.08 4.34 25.94
C PRO A 50 23.28 3.38 24.76
N VAL A 51 22.37 2.43 24.53
CA VAL A 51 22.43 1.54 23.35
C VAL A 51 22.29 2.34 22.06
N LEU A 52 21.47 3.40 22.06
CA LEU A 52 21.24 4.28 20.92
C LEU A 52 22.36 5.32 20.70
N ALA A 53 23.38 5.34 21.56
CA ALA A 53 24.52 6.24 21.40
C ALA A 53 25.37 5.89 20.17
N ASN A 54 25.29 4.65 19.68
CA ASN A 54 25.91 4.26 18.42
C ASN A 54 24.90 4.50 17.26
N PRO A 55 25.20 5.39 16.29
CA PRO A 55 24.28 5.70 15.20
C PRO A 55 24.01 4.53 14.24
N ARG A 56 24.83 3.47 14.27
CA ARG A 56 24.80 2.36 13.32
C ARG A 56 24.49 1.00 13.97
N VAL A 57 23.78 1.01 15.10
CA VAL A 57 23.39 -0.21 15.83
C VAL A 57 22.57 -1.13 14.92
N GLY A 58 22.91 -2.42 14.91
CA GLY A 58 22.20 -3.44 14.12
C GLY A 58 22.43 -3.37 12.60
N LEU A 59 23.31 -2.48 12.10
CA LEU A 59 23.57 -2.33 10.67
C LEU A 59 24.86 -3.02 10.20
N VAL A 60 24.73 -3.86 9.17
CA VAL A 60 25.84 -4.57 8.52
C VAL A 60 26.52 -3.66 7.51
N ASP A 61 27.85 -3.55 7.57
CA ASP A 61 28.65 -2.96 6.49
C ASP A 61 28.79 -3.99 5.35
N VAL A 62 28.10 -3.73 4.23
CA VAL A 62 27.91 -4.73 3.15
C VAL A 62 29.23 -5.19 2.54
N PHE A 63 30.20 -4.29 2.37
CA PHE A 63 31.46 -4.60 1.67
C PHE A 63 32.58 -5.06 2.61
N ASN A 64 32.52 -4.67 3.89
CA ASN A 64 33.46 -5.15 4.90
C ASN A 64 33.10 -6.54 5.45
N ALA A 65 31.84 -6.96 5.28
CA ALA A 65 31.36 -8.26 5.69
C ALA A 65 31.86 -9.40 4.75
N PRO A 66 31.93 -10.65 5.25
CA PRO A 66 32.41 -11.78 4.44
C PRO A 66 31.55 -11.99 3.18
N PRO A 67 32.14 -12.57 2.11
CA PRO A 67 31.46 -12.76 0.83
C PRO A 67 30.24 -13.68 0.91
N SER A 68 30.11 -14.50 1.96
CA SER A 68 28.95 -15.37 2.23
C SER A 68 27.62 -14.63 2.33
N ILE A 69 27.64 -13.35 2.71
CA ILE A 69 26.47 -12.46 2.81
C ILE A 69 26.05 -11.93 1.44
N ARG A 70 26.99 -11.94 0.48
CA ARG A 70 26.81 -11.46 -0.89
C ARG A 70 26.52 -12.60 -1.87
N THR A 71 26.32 -13.83 -1.40
CA THR A 71 25.97 -14.99 -2.24
C THR A 71 24.50 -15.33 -2.15
N ILE A 72 23.90 -15.71 -3.28
CA ILE A 72 22.50 -16.14 -3.37
C ILE A 72 22.35 -17.53 -2.80
N ARG A 73 21.29 -17.65 -1.99
CA ARG A 73 20.74 -18.92 -1.51
C ARG A 73 19.39 -19.12 -2.15
N ALA A 74 19.40 -19.81 -3.28
CA ALA A 74 18.25 -20.06 -4.08
C ALA A 74 17.31 -21.04 -3.37
N ARG A 75 16.02 -20.73 -3.44
CA ARG A 75 14.97 -21.65 -3.07
C ARG A 75 14.92 -22.80 -4.08
N VAL A 76 14.79 -24.02 -3.57
CA VAL A 76 14.47 -25.19 -4.38
C VAL A 76 12.95 -25.30 -4.46
N VAL A 77 12.41 -25.07 -5.65
CA VAL A 77 10.99 -25.31 -5.94
C VAL A 77 10.86 -26.75 -6.42
N LYS A 78 10.03 -27.53 -5.73
CA LYS A 78 9.81 -28.95 -6.09
C LYS A 78 8.69 -29.11 -7.13
N ASP A 79 7.58 -28.37 -6.94
CA ASP A 79 6.35 -28.46 -7.74
C ASP A 79 5.73 -27.06 -7.97
N GLU A 80 4.82 -26.93 -8.96
CA GLU A 80 4.07 -25.67 -9.22
C GLU A 80 3.19 -25.26 -8.02
N GLU A 81 2.71 -26.23 -7.24
CA GLU A 81 1.99 -25.97 -5.99
C GLU A 81 2.90 -25.32 -4.95
N ASP A 82 4.14 -25.80 -4.80
CA ASP A 82 5.12 -25.20 -3.89
C ASP A 82 5.49 -23.78 -4.36
N LEU A 83 5.62 -23.55 -5.67
CA LEU A 83 5.91 -22.23 -6.24
C LEU A 83 4.93 -21.16 -5.74
N SER A 84 3.65 -21.51 -5.60
CA SER A 84 2.57 -20.56 -5.33
C SER A 84 2.00 -20.65 -3.90
N ALA A 85 2.09 -21.80 -3.21
CA ALA A 85 1.38 -22.08 -1.96
C ALA A 85 1.44 -20.94 -0.93
N LYS A 86 2.64 -20.46 -0.60
CA LYS A 86 2.88 -19.38 0.38
C LYS A 86 3.46 -18.11 -0.22
N TYR A 87 3.64 -18.08 -1.53
CA TYR A 87 4.33 -17.00 -2.23
C TYR A 87 3.36 -16.29 -3.15
N VAL A 88 3.36 -14.98 -3.09
CA VAL A 88 2.59 -14.10 -3.97
C VAL A 88 3.56 -13.49 -4.97
N MET A 89 3.18 -13.50 -6.25
CA MET A 89 4.02 -13.07 -7.38
C MET A 89 5.37 -13.83 -7.44
N PRO A 90 5.36 -15.15 -7.66
CA PRO A 90 6.59 -15.92 -7.78
C PRO A 90 7.43 -15.47 -8.98
N ILE A 91 8.75 -15.57 -8.84
CA ILE A 91 9.72 -15.29 -9.90
C ILE A 91 9.76 -16.52 -10.82
N SER A 92 9.80 -16.26 -12.13
CA SER A 92 9.97 -17.30 -13.14
C SER A 92 11.35 -17.97 -13.03
N GLU A 93 11.49 -19.21 -13.50
CA GLU A 93 12.77 -19.93 -13.45
C GLU A 93 13.91 -19.18 -14.17
N GLU A 94 13.58 -18.42 -15.22
CA GLU A 94 14.54 -17.62 -15.99
C GLU A 94 15.10 -16.43 -15.21
N ALA A 95 14.26 -15.77 -14.42
CA ALA A 95 14.64 -14.60 -13.62
C ALA A 95 15.21 -15.00 -12.24
N ARG A 96 14.98 -16.24 -11.82
CA ARG A 96 15.52 -16.78 -10.56
C ARG A 96 17.02 -17.04 -10.71
N ARG A 97 17.80 -16.44 -9.82
CA ARG A 97 19.26 -16.59 -9.85
C ARG A 97 19.68 -17.92 -9.22
N LYS A 98 20.73 -18.51 -9.79
CA LYS A 98 21.24 -19.82 -9.35
C LYS A 98 21.97 -19.72 -8.01
N GLU A 99 21.98 -20.83 -7.27
CA GLU A 99 22.74 -20.95 -6.01
C GLU A 99 24.20 -20.50 -6.21
N GLY A 100 24.72 -19.72 -5.26
CA GLY A 100 26.11 -19.29 -5.26
C GLY A 100 26.46 -18.18 -6.26
N THR A 101 25.49 -17.70 -7.05
CA THR A 101 25.67 -16.46 -7.82
C THR A 101 25.71 -15.24 -6.88
N PRO A 102 26.32 -14.11 -7.29
CA PRO A 102 26.35 -12.91 -6.47
C PRO A 102 24.93 -12.36 -6.28
N ALA A 103 24.55 -12.13 -5.02
CA ALA A 103 23.32 -11.46 -4.61
C ALA A 103 23.44 -9.94 -4.77
N MET A 104 24.65 -9.44 -4.53
CA MET A 104 25.02 -8.04 -4.51
C MET A 104 26.24 -7.79 -5.39
N VAL A 105 26.49 -6.53 -5.72
CA VAL A 105 27.73 -6.05 -6.33
C VAL A 105 28.97 -6.51 -5.54
N ALA A 106 30.04 -6.85 -6.26
CA ALA A 106 31.26 -7.40 -5.67
C ALA A 106 32.02 -6.35 -4.85
N ASP A 107 32.20 -5.14 -5.40
CA ASP A 107 33.07 -4.13 -4.81
C ASP A 107 32.37 -2.78 -4.65
N LEU A 108 32.82 -2.00 -3.65
CA LEU A 108 32.32 -0.65 -3.40
C LEU A 108 32.54 0.28 -4.61
N GLU A 109 33.60 0.06 -5.39
CA GLU A 109 33.90 0.84 -6.60
C GLU A 109 32.86 0.61 -7.70
N GLU A 110 32.41 -0.64 -7.88
CA GLU A 110 31.35 -0.98 -8.81
C GLU A 110 30.03 -0.35 -8.37
N PHE A 111 29.73 -0.34 -7.07
CA PHE A 111 28.57 0.35 -6.51
C PHE A 111 28.64 1.86 -6.79
N LYS A 112 29.78 2.51 -6.54
CA LYS A 112 29.96 3.95 -6.81
C LYS A 112 29.79 4.29 -8.29
N LYS A 113 30.26 3.42 -9.19
CA LYS A 113 30.04 3.56 -10.64
C LYS A 113 28.55 3.46 -11.00
N ASN A 114 27.84 2.48 -10.45
CA ASN A 114 26.40 2.32 -10.66
C ASN A 114 25.63 3.52 -10.10
N TRP A 115 25.98 3.97 -8.90
CA TRP A 115 25.38 5.14 -8.24
C TRP A 115 25.56 6.42 -9.06
N ALA A 116 26.77 6.67 -9.59
CA ALA A 116 27.05 7.84 -10.43
C ALA A 116 26.23 7.84 -11.73
N VAL A 117 26.03 6.67 -12.35
CA VAL A 117 25.19 6.55 -13.55
C VAL A 117 23.70 6.64 -13.21
N PHE A 118 23.27 6.03 -12.11
CA PHE A 118 21.88 6.04 -11.65
C PHE A 118 21.38 7.47 -11.37
N THR A 119 22.23 8.27 -10.73
CA THR A 119 21.96 9.68 -10.39
C THR A 119 22.32 10.67 -11.51
N GLU A 120 22.92 10.19 -12.62
CA GLU A 120 23.55 11.04 -13.66
C GLU A 120 24.50 12.11 -13.09
N GLY A 121 25.07 11.87 -11.90
CA GLY A 121 25.96 12.80 -11.23
C GLY A 121 25.27 13.97 -10.51
N SER A 122 23.95 13.94 -10.30
CA SER A 122 23.21 15.02 -9.62
C SER A 122 23.68 15.31 -8.19
N LEU A 123 24.33 14.34 -7.54
CA LEU A 123 24.88 14.45 -6.18
C LEU A 123 26.42 14.52 -6.18
N SER A 124 27.05 14.78 -7.32
CA SER A 124 28.52 14.75 -7.44
C SER A 124 29.22 15.88 -6.67
N GLN A 125 28.59 17.06 -6.56
CA GLN A 125 29.11 18.19 -5.79
C GLN A 125 28.74 18.14 -4.30
N LEU A 126 27.97 17.13 -3.86
CA LEU A 126 27.67 16.94 -2.43
C LEU A 126 28.87 16.29 -1.73
N ILE A 127 29.80 17.13 -1.27
CA ILE A 127 31.03 16.69 -0.58
C ILE A 127 30.74 16.34 0.89
N ASP A 128 29.82 17.08 1.53
CA ASP A 128 29.53 16.91 2.95
C ASP A 128 28.32 15.99 3.20
N TRP A 129 28.60 14.70 3.38
CA TRP A 129 27.63 13.66 3.76
C TRP A 129 27.37 13.56 5.28
N ASN A 130 27.95 14.45 6.09
CA ASN A 130 27.66 14.44 7.53
C ASN A 130 26.17 14.68 7.76
N ASN A 131 25.56 13.84 8.60
CA ASN A 131 24.15 13.91 8.97
C ASN A 131 23.14 13.68 7.82
N VAL A 132 23.61 13.20 6.66
CA VAL A 132 22.78 12.89 5.48
C VAL A 132 23.04 11.46 5.04
N VAL A 133 21.97 10.74 4.69
CA VAL A 133 22.05 9.37 4.18
C VAL A 133 21.08 9.20 3.03
N ALA A 134 21.54 8.62 1.92
CA ALA A 134 20.64 8.11 0.88
C ALA A 134 20.15 6.72 1.29
N ALA A 135 18.85 6.43 1.24
CA ALA A 135 18.33 5.11 1.61
C ALA A 135 17.21 4.65 0.67
N GLY A 136 16.84 3.38 0.76
CA GLY A 136 15.67 2.85 0.06
C GLY A 136 15.98 2.19 -1.29
N GLY A 137 15.02 2.31 -2.21
CA GLY A 137 15.04 1.59 -3.48
C GLY A 137 16.17 1.99 -4.43
N SER A 138 16.66 3.22 -4.35
CA SER A 138 17.78 3.74 -5.15
C SER A 138 19.11 3.06 -4.79
N VAL A 139 19.38 2.90 -3.50
CA VAL A 139 20.56 2.19 -2.99
C VAL A 139 20.48 0.70 -3.34
N LEU A 140 19.30 0.09 -3.18
CA LEU A 140 19.06 -1.29 -3.58
C LEU A 140 19.33 -1.51 -5.08
N ALA A 141 18.83 -0.63 -5.95
CA ALA A 141 19.04 -0.73 -7.39
C ALA A 141 20.52 -0.68 -7.79
N CYS A 142 21.34 0.07 -7.04
CA CYS A 142 22.79 0.16 -7.28
C CYS A 142 23.56 -1.02 -6.66
N LEU A 143 23.01 -1.68 -5.64
CA LEU A 143 23.55 -2.88 -5.03
C LEU A 143 23.25 -4.16 -5.82
N MET A 144 22.16 -4.20 -6.57
CA MET A 144 21.80 -5.36 -7.36
C MET A 144 22.80 -5.58 -8.51
N PRO A 145 23.32 -6.79 -8.72
CA PRO A 145 24.24 -7.07 -9.80
C PRO A 145 23.49 -7.00 -11.14
N LEU A 146 24.09 -6.26 -12.07
CA LEU A 146 23.63 -6.15 -13.44
C LEU A 146 24.03 -7.39 -14.26
N ASP A 147 23.26 -7.71 -15.29
CA ASP A 147 23.64 -8.76 -16.22
C ASP A 147 24.89 -8.37 -17.02
N ALA A 148 25.64 -9.38 -17.46
CA ALA A 148 26.86 -9.16 -18.25
C ALA A 148 26.60 -8.31 -19.51
N LYS A 149 25.38 -8.37 -20.07
CA LYS A 149 24.94 -7.57 -21.24
C LYS A 149 24.87 -6.07 -20.92
N ASP A 150 24.45 -5.72 -19.71
CA ASP A 150 24.25 -4.33 -19.29
C ASP A 150 25.53 -3.70 -18.74
N LYS A 151 26.52 -4.51 -18.34
CA LYS A 151 27.84 -4.05 -17.86
C LYS A 151 28.80 -3.60 -18.98
N VAL A 152 28.48 -3.85 -20.25
CA VAL A 152 29.40 -3.63 -21.38
C VAL A 152 29.82 -2.17 -21.54
N SER A 153 28.92 -1.21 -21.29
CA SER A 153 29.23 0.22 -21.43
C SER A 153 28.40 1.09 -20.49
N LYS A 154 28.87 2.32 -20.21
CA LYS A 154 28.08 3.31 -19.45
C LYS A 154 26.71 3.58 -20.09
N ARG A 155 26.62 3.53 -21.42
CA ARG A 155 25.35 3.69 -22.16
C ARG A 155 24.39 2.54 -21.93
N ALA A 156 24.89 1.30 -21.83
CA ALA A 156 24.08 0.13 -21.53
C ALA A 156 23.50 0.20 -20.11
N ILE A 157 24.35 0.55 -19.12
CA ILE A 157 23.92 0.78 -17.73
C ILE A 157 22.85 1.89 -17.67
N ARG A 158 23.07 2.99 -18.40
CA ARG A 158 22.10 4.10 -18.50
C ARG A 158 20.76 3.64 -19.08
N LYS A 159 20.78 2.87 -20.18
CA LYS A 159 19.56 2.31 -20.79
C LYS A 159 18.84 1.37 -19.82
N PHE A 160 19.57 0.52 -19.10
CA PHE A 160 19.00 -0.38 -18.11
C PHE A 160 18.24 0.39 -17.01
N TYR A 161 18.87 1.39 -16.40
CA TYR A 161 18.25 2.15 -15.31
C TYR A 161 17.11 3.07 -15.78
N HIS A 162 17.27 3.78 -16.88
CA HIS A 162 16.29 4.80 -17.31
C HIS A 162 15.20 4.30 -18.25
N SER A 163 15.38 3.14 -18.90
CA SER A 163 14.39 2.60 -19.85
C SER A 163 13.75 1.29 -19.37
N ASN A 164 14.48 0.43 -18.64
CA ASN A 164 14.00 -0.94 -18.37
C ASN A 164 13.55 -1.16 -16.92
N ALA A 165 14.42 -0.93 -15.94
CA ALA A 165 14.20 -1.48 -14.58
C ALA A 165 13.75 -0.45 -13.54
N TYR A 166 14.10 0.83 -13.72
CA TYR A 166 13.83 1.88 -12.72
C TYR A 166 13.45 3.24 -13.36
N PRO A 167 12.58 3.31 -14.37
CA PRO A 167 12.30 4.59 -15.05
C PRO A 167 11.78 5.66 -14.08
N SER A 168 10.82 5.34 -13.22
CA SER A 168 10.15 6.28 -12.29
C SER A 168 10.80 6.44 -10.91
N SER A 169 11.96 5.83 -10.65
CA SER A 169 12.53 5.80 -9.29
C SER A 169 13.19 7.11 -8.89
N ASP A 170 12.80 7.60 -7.72
CA ASP A 170 13.35 8.78 -7.06
C ASP A 170 14.58 8.42 -6.18
N VAL A 171 15.35 9.45 -5.78
CA VAL A 171 16.48 9.32 -4.85
C VAL A 171 16.09 9.89 -3.49
N ASP A 172 15.84 9.01 -2.52
CA ASP A 172 15.44 9.40 -1.17
C ASP A 172 16.66 9.72 -0.28
N LEU A 173 16.72 10.96 0.20
CA LEU A 173 17.69 11.47 1.17
C LEU A 173 17.02 11.68 2.54
N PHE A 174 17.71 11.22 3.57
CA PHE A 174 17.27 11.29 4.96
C PHE A 174 18.26 12.10 5.79
N LEU A 175 17.74 12.95 6.67
CA LEU A 175 18.51 13.74 7.62
C LEU A 175 18.46 13.11 9.01
N TRP A 176 19.59 13.08 9.71
CA TRP A 176 19.66 12.50 11.06
C TRP A 176 20.55 13.30 12.01
N GLY A 177 20.19 13.34 13.29
CA GLY A 177 20.98 13.96 14.35
C GLY A 177 21.06 15.49 14.28
N LEU A 178 20.15 16.15 13.56
CA LEU A 178 20.10 17.61 13.40
C LEU A 178 18.90 18.22 14.13
N THR A 179 19.03 19.49 14.51
CA THR A 179 17.87 20.32 14.89
C THR A 179 17.12 20.80 13.65
N PRO A 180 15.86 21.26 13.77
CA PRO A 180 15.11 21.82 12.64
C PRO A 180 15.86 22.92 11.88
N GLU A 181 16.42 23.90 12.59
CA GLU A 181 17.18 25.01 11.98
C GLU A 181 18.42 24.53 11.22
N GLN A 182 19.15 23.56 11.79
CA GLN A 182 20.31 22.97 11.13
C GLN A 182 19.92 22.12 9.92
N ALA A 183 18.76 21.45 9.99
CA ALA A 183 18.23 20.68 8.90
C ALA A 183 17.83 21.58 7.71
N GLU A 184 17.19 22.73 7.96
CA GLU A 184 16.89 23.72 6.90
C GLU A 184 18.17 24.22 6.22
N ALA A 185 19.18 24.60 7.02
CA ALA A 185 20.48 25.00 6.47
C ALA A 185 21.11 23.89 5.62
N LYS A 186 21.01 22.64 6.07
CA LYS A 186 21.53 21.47 5.33
C LYS A 186 20.75 21.22 4.03
N ILE A 187 19.42 21.39 4.04
CA ILE A 187 18.58 21.27 2.84
C ILE A 187 18.99 22.33 1.81
N LYS A 188 19.25 23.58 2.22
CA LYS A 188 19.76 24.62 1.33
C LYS A 188 21.10 24.23 0.69
N THR A 189 22.03 23.69 1.48
CA THR A 189 23.31 23.19 0.94
C THR A 189 23.12 22.04 -0.05
N ILE A 190 22.18 21.11 0.20
CA ILE A 190 21.88 20.02 -0.74
C ILE A 190 21.27 20.58 -2.02
N TYR A 191 20.36 21.53 -1.93
CA TYR A 191 19.75 22.19 -3.08
C TYR A 191 20.79 22.89 -3.97
N GLU A 192 21.68 23.68 -3.37
CA GLU A 192 22.78 24.33 -4.09
C GLU A 192 23.71 23.31 -4.74
N ALA A 193 24.06 22.24 -4.04
CA ALA A 193 24.90 21.18 -4.60
C ALA A 193 24.25 20.47 -5.81
N VAL A 194 22.93 20.24 -5.77
CA VAL A 194 22.20 19.66 -6.90
C VAL A 194 22.12 20.65 -8.06
N ARG A 195 21.81 21.91 -7.78
CA ARG A 195 21.77 22.98 -8.79
C ARG A 195 23.11 23.15 -9.50
N ASP A 196 24.21 23.10 -8.77
CA ASP A 196 25.56 23.25 -9.34
C ASP A 196 26.03 21.99 -10.08
N SER A 197 25.43 20.83 -9.79
CA SER A 197 25.73 19.55 -10.46
C SER A 197 24.97 19.37 -11.78
N VAL A 198 23.80 19.99 -11.92
CA VAL A 198 22.91 19.81 -13.08
C VAL A 198 22.99 21.04 -14.00
N PRO A 199 23.22 20.87 -15.32
CA PRO A 199 23.37 22.01 -16.25
C PRO A 199 22.04 22.67 -16.65
N TRP A 200 20.92 22.30 -16.03
CA TRP A 200 19.56 22.69 -16.41
C TRP A 200 18.86 23.39 -15.25
N ASP A 201 17.75 24.06 -15.54
CA ASP A 201 16.87 24.66 -14.52
C ASP A 201 16.38 23.56 -13.54
N VAL A 202 16.40 23.89 -12.26
CA VAL A 202 15.99 23.01 -11.15
C VAL A 202 14.85 23.68 -10.40
N THR A 203 13.83 22.92 -10.02
CA THR A 203 12.71 23.41 -9.21
C THR A 203 12.53 22.56 -7.96
N CYS A 204 12.21 23.20 -6.84
CA CYS A 204 11.83 22.53 -5.61
C CYS A 204 10.32 22.44 -5.52
N ILE A 205 9.83 21.33 -5.00
CA ILE A 205 8.45 21.12 -4.62
C ILE A 205 8.44 20.59 -3.20
N ARG A 206 7.81 21.32 -2.29
CA ARG A 206 7.63 20.94 -0.90
C ARG A 206 6.21 20.45 -0.67
N THR A 207 6.10 19.21 -0.25
CA THR A 207 4.87 18.62 0.28
C THR A 207 4.95 18.52 1.81
N LYS A 208 3.91 17.99 2.45
CA LYS A 208 3.82 17.82 3.92
C LYS A 208 5.02 17.13 4.56
N HIS A 209 5.60 16.16 3.86
CA HIS A 209 6.57 15.23 4.42
C HIS A 209 7.89 15.20 3.66
N THR A 210 7.97 15.79 2.47
CA THR A 210 9.14 15.72 1.60
C THR A 210 9.38 17.03 0.86
N VAL A 211 10.64 17.35 0.63
CA VAL A 211 11.09 18.36 -0.35
C VAL A 211 11.69 17.62 -1.53
N SER A 212 11.05 17.70 -2.68
CA SER A 212 11.46 17.04 -3.91
C SER A 212 12.11 18.05 -4.84
N ILE A 213 13.33 17.76 -5.29
CA ILE A 213 14.09 18.58 -6.24
C ILE A 213 13.96 17.94 -7.62
N HIS A 214 13.35 18.66 -8.56
CA HIS A 214 13.06 18.21 -9.91
C HIS A 214 13.93 18.94 -10.93
N SER A 215 14.30 18.23 -11.99
CA SER A 215 15.08 18.74 -13.12
C SER A 215 14.67 18.01 -14.41
N GLN A 216 15.27 18.37 -15.54
CA GLN A 216 14.94 17.78 -16.84
C GLN A 216 15.32 16.28 -16.93
N TYR A 217 14.47 15.47 -17.57
CA TYR A 217 14.81 14.07 -17.91
C TYR A 217 16.13 14.03 -18.71
N PRO A 218 17.13 13.21 -18.30
CA PRO A 218 17.04 12.00 -17.48
C PRO A 218 17.54 12.16 -16.04
N TYR A 219 17.75 13.38 -15.56
CA TYR A 219 18.09 13.60 -14.16
C TYR A 219 16.87 13.24 -13.30
N ARG A 220 17.08 12.44 -12.26
CA ARG A 220 16.00 11.94 -11.39
C ARG A 220 15.65 12.97 -10.32
N SER A 221 14.42 12.91 -9.82
CA SER A 221 14.03 13.69 -8.65
C SER A 221 14.81 13.22 -7.41
N VAL A 222 15.32 14.20 -6.65
CA VAL A 222 15.94 13.97 -5.34
C VAL A 222 14.93 14.36 -4.28
N GLN A 223 14.45 13.39 -3.49
CA GLN A 223 13.46 13.61 -2.44
C GLN A 223 14.13 13.66 -1.08
N ILE A 224 13.98 14.75 -0.36
CA ILE A 224 14.48 14.93 1.00
C ILE A 224 13.32 14.76 1.96
N VAL A 225 13.40 13.75 2.82
CA VAL A 225 12.35 13.50 3.82
C VAL A 225 12.50 14.49 4.98
N LEU A 226 11.45 15.28 5.25
CA LEU A 226 11.41 16.33 6.28
C LEU A 226 11.24 15.79 7.71
N ARG A 227 11.36 14.48 7.90
CA ARG A 227 11.29 13.84 9.21
C ARG A 227 12.69 13.73 9.79
N LEU A 228 12.89 14.24 11.00
CA LEU A 228 14.17 14.18 11.69
C LEU A 228 14.33 12.87 12.44
N TYR A 229 15.36 12.13 12.07
CA TYR A 229 15.76 10.90 12.76
C TYR A 229 16.92 11.18 13.70
N GLN A 230 17.08 10.36 14.72
CA GLN A 230 18.23 10.41 15.63
C GLN A 230 19.43 9.67 15.04
N SER A 231 19.17 8.57 14.33
CA SER A 231 20.22 7.73 13.77
C SER A 231 19.81 7.10 12.43
N PRO A 232 20.80 6.73 11.60
CA PRO A 232 20.59 5.91 10.40
C PRO A 232 19.95 4.55 10.67
N ALA A 233 20.19 3.96 11.86
CA ALA A 233 19.49 2.76 12.30
C ALA A 233 17.99 3.00 12.48
N GLU A 234 17.58 4.15 13.04
CA GLU A 234 16.16 4.54 13.19
C GLU A 234 15.49 4.71 11.82
N ILE A 235 16.20 5.28 10.84
CA ILE A 235 15.73 5.42 9.46
C ILE A 235 15.41 4.03 8.89
N LEU A 236 16.37 3.10 8.93
CA LEU A 236 16.21 1.75 8.35
C LEU A 236 15.21 0.88 9.13
N ALA A 237 15.06 1.07 10.44
CA ALA A 237 14.06 0.38 11.25
C ALA A 237 12.62 0.81 10.93
N GLY A 238 12.46 2.03 10.40
CA GLY A 238 11.18 2.60 9.97
C GLY A 238 10.64 2.06 8.64
N PHE A 239 11.48 1.40 7.83
CA PHE A 239 11.02 0.79 6.57
C PHE A 239 10.13 -0.43 6.84
N ASP A 240 9.11 -0.60 6.00
CA ASP A 240 8.14 -1.68 6.04
C ASP A 240 8.57 -2.91 5.20
N ILE A 241 9.26 -2.70 4.08
CA ILE A 241 9.75 -3.78 3.19
C ILE A 241 11.21 -4.10 3.47
N ASP A 242 11.57 -5.38 3.42
CA ASP A 242 12.91 -5.88 3.75
C ASP A 242 13.99 -5.44 2.76
N ALA A 243 13.82 -5.71 1.46
CA ALA A 243 14.85 -5.46 0.45
C ALA A 243 15.41 -4.01 0.42
N PRO A 244 14.60 -2.93 0.45
CA PRO A 244 15.11 -1.57 0.39
C PRO A 244 15.76 -1.06 1.68
N CYS A 245 15.92 -1.88 2.71
CA CYS A 245 16.55 -1.49 3.99
C CYS A 245 18.07 -1.37 3.89
N CYS A 246 18.53 -0.54 2.96
CA CYS A 246 19.90 -0.22 2.67
C CYS A 246 20.10 1.30 2.70
N ALA A 247 21.26 1.73 3.15
CA ALA A 247 21.65 3.13 3.35
C ALA A 247 23.06 3.38 2.81
N TYR A 248 23.29 4.54 2.21
CA TYR A 248 24.56 5.00 1.70
C TYR A 248 24.92 6.37 2.28
N ASP A 249 26.11 6.48 2.86
CA ASP A 249 26.59 7.70 3.52
C ASP A 249 27.63 8.47 2.68
N GLY A 250 27.67 8.28 1.37
CA GLY A 250 28.74 8.84 0.52
C GLY A 250 30.07 8.07 0.56
N ASN A 251 30.31 7.28 1.61
CA ASN A 251 31.53 6.48 1.77
C ASN A 251 31.28 4.99 1.86
N ARG A 252 30.29 4.55 2.63
CA ARG A 252 29.98 3.14 2.90
C ARG A 252 28.52 2.84 2.68
N VAL A 253 28.23 1.57 2.43
CA VAL A 253 26.87 1.06 2.30
C VAL A 253 26.55 0.18 3.50
N TRP A 254 25.46 0.52 4.17
CA TRP A 254 24.92 -0.17 5.33
C TRP A 254 23.63 -0.88 4.94
N ALA A 255 23.41 -2.06 5.48
CA ALA A 255 22.18 -2.81 5.28
C ALA A 255 21.71 -3.42 6.60
N ASN A 256 20.39 -3.52 6.76
CA ASN A 256 19.81 -4.30 7.85
C ASN A 256 19.96 -5.81 7.54
N PRO A 257 20.22 -6.68 8.53
CA PRO A 257 20.16 -8.15 8.38
C PRO A 257 18.96 -8.67 7.58
N ARG A 258 17.77 -8.07 7.71
CA ARG A 258 16.59 -8.46 6.91
C ARG A 258 16.74 -8.14 5.42
N ALA A 259 17.37 -7.00 5.09
CA ALA A 259 17.65 -6.62 3.70
C ALA A 259 18.64 -7.59 3.06
N VAL A 260 19.70 -7.92 3.81
CA VAL A 260 20.69 -8.93 3.42
C VAL A 260 20.00 -10.26 3.11
N VAL A 261 19.20 -10.78 4.04
CA VAL A 261 18.51 -12.06 3.84
C VAL A 261 17.55 -11.98 2.66
N ALA A 262 16.80 -10.88 2.52
CA ALA A 262 15.89 -10.67 1.40
C ALA A 262 16.59 -10.69 0.03
N MET A 263 17.78 -10.08 -0.08
CA MET A 263 18.63 -10.13 -1.26
C MET A 263 19.23 -11.53 -1.50
N MET A 264 19.63 -12.24 -0.44
CA MET A 264 20.17 -13.61 -0.56
C MET A 264 19.13 -14.58 -1.12
N ARG A 265 17.86 -14.47 -0.71
CA ARG A 265 16.78 -15.37 -1.13
C ARG A 265 15.92 -14.85 -2.29
N GLN A 266 16.15 -13.61 -2.74
CA GLN A 266 15.29 -12.88 -3.68
C GLN A 266 13.81 -12.82 -3.26
N CYS A 267 13.54 -12.57 -1.97
CA CYS A 267 12.17 -12.56 -1.44
C CYS A 267 12.01 -11.60 -0.25
N ASN A 268 10.87 -10.91 -0.20
CA ASN A 268 10.43 -10.08 0.92
C ASN A 268 9.45 -10.88 1.80
N THR A 269 9.60 -10.83 3.13
CA THR A 269 8.65 -11.46 4.05
C THR A 269 7.57 -10.45 4.42
N VAL A 270 6.31 -10.89 4.44
CA VAL A 270 5.23 -10.06 4.96
C VAL A 270 5.27 -10.02 6.49
N ASP A 271 5.41 -8.82 7.04
CA ASP A 271 5.37 -8.54 8.48
C ASP A 271 4.35 -7.43 8.77
N MET A 272 3.26 -7.82 9.44
CA MET A 272 2.15 -6.94 9.76
C MET A 272 2.52 -5.86 10.78
N THR A 273 3.55 -6.07 11.61
CA THR A 273 3.97 -5.11 12.63
C THR A 273 4.59 -3.84 12.05
N ARG A 274 4.92 -3.85 10.76
CA ARG A 274 5.67 -2.78 10.07
C ARG A 274 4.89 -2.18 8.91
N ARG A 275 3.63 -2.56 8.73
CA ARG A 275 2.80 -2.14 7.59
C ARG A 275 2.70 -0.63 7.49
N SER A 276 2.69 -0.15 6.26
CA SER A 276 2.35 1.22 5.89
C SER A 276 1.09 1.20 5.01
N PRO A 277 0.38 2.34 4.81
CA PRO A 277 -0.76 2.41 3.90
C PRO A 277 -0.44 1.96 2.46
N SER A 278 0.78 2.22 1.99
CA SER A 278 1.24 1.86 0.64
C SER A 278 1.95 0.50 0.56
N TYR A 279 1.85 -0.33 1.59
CA TYR A 279 2.64 -1.56 1.71
C TYR A 279 2.42 -2.53 0.54
N GLU A 280 1.17 -2.80 0.18
CA GLU A 280 0.81 -3.76 -0.87
C GLU A 280 1.30 -3.30 -2.25
N VAL A 281 1.16 -2.00 -2.53
CA VAL A 281 1.65 -1.36 -3.76
C VAL A 281 3.17 -1.47 -3.84
N ARG A 282 3.86 -1.18 -2.73
CA ARG A 282 5.32 -1.25 -2.69
C ARG A 282 5.81 -2.69 -2.81
N LEU A 283 5.13 -3.67 -2.22
CA LEU A 283 5.44 -5.09 -2.42
C LEU A 283 5.35 -5.49 -3.90
N SER A 284 4.27 -5.07 -4.59
CA SER A 284 4.11 -5.28 -6.04
C SER A 284 5.26 -4.64 -6.84
N LYS A 285 5.64 -3.40 -6.50
CA LYS A 285 6.77 -2.67 -7.11
C LYS A 285 8.09 -3.41 -6.95
N TYR A 286 8.39 -3.96 -5.77
CA TYR A 286 9.63 -4.75 -5.58
C TYR A 286 9.55 -6.13 -6.23
N SER A 287 8.36 -6.69 -6.45
CA SER A 287 8.17 -7.89 -7.26
C SER A 287 8.54 -7.70 -8.72
N GLN A 288 8.14 -6.58 -9.32
CA GLN A 288 8.59 -6.19 -10.67
C GLN A 288 10.12 -6.02 -10.77
N ARG A 289 10.80 -5.82 -9.63
CA ARG A 289 12.27 -5.70 -9.52
C ARG A 289 12.97 -7.02 -9.22
N GLY A 290 12.26 -8.15 -9.28
CA GLY A 290 12.81 -9.50 -9.09
C GLY A 290 12.88 -9.96 -7.64
N PHE A 291 11.87 -9.60 -6.82
CA PHE A 291 11.71 -10.11 -5.44
C PHE A 291 10.33 -10.76 -5.22
N GLU A 292 10.29 -12.04 -4.85
CA GLU A 292 9.03 -12.72 -4.48
C GLU A 292 8.48 -12.18 -3.16
N VAL A 293 7.19 -12.34 -2.92
CA VAL A 293 6.58 -11.98 -1.62
C VAL A 293 6.18 -13.25 -0.87
N TYR A 294 6.75 -13.47 0.31
CA TYR A 294 6.43 -14.62 1.17
C TYR A 294 5.41 -14.22 2.23
N VAL A 295 4.28 -14.94 2.23
CA VAL A 295 3.18 -14.76 3.18
C VAL A 295 3.04 -16.05 4.01
N PRO A 296 3.46 -16.05 5.29
CA PRO A 296 3.48 -17.26 6.12
C PRO A 296 2.12 -17.97 6.27
N ASN A 297 1.04 -17.17 6.36
CA ASN A 297 -0.33 -17.60 6.68
C ASN A 297 -1.27 -17.62 5.46
N LEU A 298 -0.74 -17.73 4.24
CA LEU A 298 -1.55 -17.76 3.02
C LEU A 298 -2.17 -19.14 2.80
N GLU A 299 -3.48 -19.18 2.60
CA GLU A 299 -4.24 -20.39 2.25
C GLU A 299 -4.96 -20.21 0.91
N ARG A 300 -4.36 -20.67 -0.19
CA ARG A 300 -4.90 -20.42 -1.54
C ARG A 300 -6.25 -21.08 -1.80
N ASP A 301 -6.52 -22.22 -1.18
CA ASP A 301 -7.74 -23.01 -1.41
C ASP A 301 -9.01 -22.31 -0.89
N LYS A 302 -8.86 -21.38 0.05
CA LYS A 302 -9.99 -20.67 0.69
C LYS A 302 -10.22 -19.27 0.11
N ILE A 303 -9.49 -18.89 -0.94
CA ILE A 303 -9.60 -17.56 -1.56
C ILE A 303 -10.94 -17.46 -2.31
N ASP A 304 -11.70 -16.40 -2.04
CA ASP A 304 -12.93 -16.12 -2.76
C ASP A 304 -12.61 -15.71 -4.22
N PRO A 305 -13.11 -16.42 -5.25
CA PRO A 305 -12.92 -16.01 -6.65
C PRO A 305 -13.51 -14.64 -7.01
N THR A 306 -14.46 -14.11 -6.22
CA THR A 306 -15.09 -12.81 -6.49
C THR A 306 -14.19 -11.61 -6.19
N ILE A 307 -13.05 -11.80 -5.49
CA ILE A 307 -12.12 -10.70 -5.18
C ILE A 307 -11.63 -9.99 -6.45
N TYR A 308 -11.46 -10.74 -7.54
CA TYR A 308 -10.95 -10.21 -8.81
C TYR A 308 -11.96 -9.33 -9.56
N GLU A 309 -13.22 -9.29 -9.11
CA GLU A 309 -14.27 -8.42 -9.68
C GLU A 309 -14.34 -7.05 -8.99
N ARG A 310 -13.86 -6.95 -7.76
CA ARG A 310 -14.01 -5.74 -6.95
C ARG A 310 -13.03 -4.65 -7.40
N SER A 311 -13.38 -3.39 -7.15
CA SER A 311 -12.49 -2.27 -7.44
C SER A 311 -11.29 -2.27 -6.50
N ILE A 312 -10.07 -2.16 -7.06
CA ILE A 312 -8.81 -2.06 -6.29
C ILE A 312 -8.86 -0.94 -5.25
N ALA A 313 -9.53 0.18 -5.55
CA ALA A 313 -9.64 1.32 -4.64
C ALA A 313 -10.38 1.00 -3.33
N ARG A 314 -11.24 -0.02 -3.34
CA ARG A 314 -11.99 -0.47 -2.15
C ARG A 314 -11.37 -1.71 -1.48
N MET A 315 -10.28 -2.24 -2.05
CA MET A 315 -9.63 -3.44 -1.53
C MET A 315 -8.44 -3.08 -0.66
N GLU A 316 -8.36 -3.78 0.47
CA GLU A 316 -7.29 -3.59 1.45
C GLU A 316 -6.59 -4.92 1.72
N GLY A 317 -5.33 -4.80 2.16
CA GLY A 317 -4.56 -5.94 2.64
C GLY A 317 -4.24 -7.00 1.59
N LEU A 318 -4.33 -8.26 1.98
CA LEU A 318 -3.96 -9.40 1.13
C LEU A 318 -4.80 -9.48 -0.16
N ALA A 319 -6.06 -9.01 -0.12
CA ALA A 319 -6.94 -9.01 -1.30
C ALA A 319 -6.38 -8.11 -2.40
N ARG A 320 -5.92 -6.92 -2.03
CA ARG A 320 -5.26 -6.00 -2.95
C ARG A 320 -4.01 -6.64 -3.54
N LEU A 321 -3.19 -7.29 -2.72
CA LEU A 321 -1.95 -7.93 -3.19
C LEU A 321 -2.21 -9.09 -4.18
N LEU A 322 -3.20 -9.95 -3.92
CA LEU A 322 -3.56 -11.06 -4.81
C LEU A 322 -4.16 -10.57 -6.13
N VAL A 323 -4.92 -9.48 -6.10
CA VAL A 323 -5.44 -8.86 -7.33
C VAL A 323 -4.30 -8.29 -8.15
N LEU A 324 -3.32 -7.62 -7.52
CA LEU A 324 -2.12 -7.14 -8.21
C LEU A 324 -1.27 -8.27 -8.78
N GLU A 325 -1.29 -9.48 -8.19
CA GLU A 325 -0.59 -10.65 -8.74
C GLU A 325 -1.18 -11.10 -10.08
N LYS A 326 -2.51 -11.14 -10.20
CA LYS A 326 -3.20 -11.59 -11.41
C LYS A 326 -3.40 -10.49 -12.45
N LEU A 327 -3.66 -9.27 -12.02
CA LEU A 327 -3.95 -8.11 -12.86
C LEU A 327 -2.75 -7.16 -12.84
N LYS A 328 -1.60 -7.65 -13.33
CA LYS A 328 -0.34 -6.88 -13.35
C LYS A 328 -0.39 -5.68 -14.28
N ASP A 329 -1.15 -5.78 -15.37
CA ASP A 329 -1.31 -4.73 -16.38
C ASP A 329 -2.76 -4.23 -16.44
N ASP A 330 -2.92 -2.92 -16.60
CA ASP A 330 -4.23 -2.27 -16.76
C ASP A 330 -5.01 -2.86 -17.96
N ASP A 331 -4.31 -3.21 -19.04
CA ASP A 331 -4.91 -3.81 -20.23
C ASP A 331 -5.53 -5.18 -19.95
N ILE A 332 -4.84 -6.01 -19.16
CA ILE A 332 -5.33 -7.34 -18.75
C ILE A 332 -6.55 -7.19 -17.85
N ARG A 333 -6.56 -6.18 -16.97
CA ARG A 333 -7.71 -5.86 -16.13
C ARG A 333 -8.90 -5.41 -16.96
N SER A 334 -8.69 -4.47 -17.89
CA SER A 334 -9.74 -3.98 -18.77
C SER A 334 -10.30 -5.14 -19.59
N ALA A 335 -9.45 -5.99 -20.18
CA ALA A 335 -9.87 -7.20 -20.90
C ALA A 335 -10.63 -8.20 -20.01
N PHE A 336 -10.21 -8.41 -18.75
CA PHE A 336 -10.91 -9.28 -17.80
C PHE A 336 -12.30 -8.75 -17.44
N LEU A 337 -12.41 -7.45 -17.15
CA LEU A 337 -13.68 -6.79 -16.86
C LEU A 337 -14.59 -6.79 -18.09
N GLU A 338 -14.03 -6.56 -19.27
CA GLU A 338 -14.70 -6.59 -20.57
C GLU A 338 -15.26 -7.99 -20.87
N GLY A 339 -14.44 -9.02 -20.76
CA GLY A 339 -14.86 -10.41 -20.97
C GLY A 339 -15.99 -10.83 -20.03
N ARG A 340 -15.99 -10.35 -18.78
CA ARG A 340 -17.12 -10.57 -17.86
C ARG A 340 -18.35 -9.74 -18.14
N ARG A 341 -18.20 -8.49 -18.62
CA ARG A 341 -19.33 -7.69 -19.12
C ARG A 341 -20.02 -8.39 -20.28
N GLN A 342 -19.24 -8.93 -21.21
CA GLN A 342 -19.74 -9.75 -22.33
C GLN A 342 -20.47 -10.99 -21.84
N LEU A 343 -19.93 -11.73 -20.85
CA LEU A 343 -20.63 -12.89 -20.25
C LEU A 343 -21.95 -12.51 -19.57
N ARG A 344 -22.07 -11.28 -19.05
CA ARG A 344 -23.32 -10.74 -18.47
C ARG A 344 -24.24 -10.07 -19.49
N GLY A 345 -23.90 -10.12 -20.79
CA GLY A 345 -24.66 -9.48 -21.86
C GLY A 345 -24.67 -7.95 -21.81
N ARG A 346 -23.72 -7.32 -21.08
CA ARG A 346 -23.59 -5.86 -21.02
C ARG A 346 -22.79 -5.34 -22.22
N PRO A 347 -23.18 -4.22 -22.84
CA PRO A 347 -22.46 -3.64 -23.98
C PRO A 347 -21.05 -3.15 -23.60
N HIS A 348 -20.19 -3.08 -24.62
CA HIS A 348 -18.83 -2.57 -24.52
C HIS A 348 -18.83 -1.09 -24.11
N ASN A 349 -17.99 -0.69 -23.15
CA ASN A 349 -17.99 0.67 -22.64
C ASN A 349 -16.86 1.52 -23.25
N TYR A 350 -17.08 1.98 -24.48
CA TYR A 350 -16.14 2.85 -25.21
C TYR A 350 -15.82 4.17 -24.47
N SER A 351 -16.73 4.67 -23.62
CA SER A 351 -16.55 5.93 -22.89
C SER A 351 -15.44 5.86 -21.83
N ARG A 352 -15.17 4.66 -21.30
CA ARG A 352 -14.16 4.46 -20.25
C ARG A 352 -12.73 4.53 -20.79
N GLU A 353 -12.48 3.94 -21.96
CA GLU A 353 -11.14 3.93 -22.58
C GLU A 353 -10.70 5.34 -22.98
N ASP A 354 -11.62 6.16 -23.50
CA ASP A 354 -11.31 7.53 -23.93
C ASP A 354 -11.00 8.43 -22.71
N ARG A 355 -11.72 8.27 -21.60
CA ARG A 355 -11.49 9.03 -20.35
C ARG A 355 -10.16 8.74 -19.67
N ASP A 356 -9.77 7.46 -19.58
CA ASP A 356 -8.50 7.08 -18.96
C ASP A 356 -7.30 7.55 -19.80
N SER A 357 -7.44 7.62 -21.13
CA SER A 357 -6.40 8.15 -22.03
C SER A 357 -6.18 9.66 -21.85
N ARG A 358 -7.24 10.43 -21.56
CA ARG A 358 -7.19 11.89 -21.39
C ARG A 358 -6.58 12.32 -20.06
N ARG A 359 -6.58 11.46 -19.03
CA ARG A 359 -6.00 11.75 -17.70
C ARG A 359 -4.48 11.55 -17.65
N LYS A 360 -3.88 10.82 -18.60
CA LYS A 360 -2.44 10.53 -18.60
C LYS A 360 -1.65 11.61 -19.32
N PHE A 361 -0.66 12.18 -18.63
CA PHE A 361 0.24 13.15 -19.22
C PHE A 361 1.13 12.52 -20.30
N LYS A 362 1.17 13.12 -21.49
CA LYS A 362 2.03 12.65 -22.58
C LYS A 362 3.51 12.65 -22.16
N GLY A 363 4.14 11.47 -22.21
CA GLY A 363 5.55 11.27 -21.86
C GLY A 363 5.83 11.07 -20.38
N ASP A 364 4.80 10.91 -19.54
CA ASP A 364 4.97 10.62 -18.12
C ASP A 364 5.22 9.12 -17.88
N LEU A 365 6.40 8.81 -17.33
CA LEU A 365 6.82 7.47 -16.95
C LEU A 365 6.29 7.07 -15.57
N LYS A 366 5.86 8.02 -14.72
CA LYS A 366 5.24 7.72 -13.42
C LYS A 366 3.80 7.23 -13.59
N ALA A 367 3.04 7.82 -14.52
CA ALA A 367 1.67 7.38 -14.86
C ALA A 367 1.57 6.04 -15.62
N GLN A 368 2.66 5.52 -16.18
CA GLN A 368 2.64 4.17 -16.78
C GLN A 368 2.69 3.06 -15.72
N THR A 369 3.16 3.40 -14.52
CA THR A 369 3.27 2.49 -13.37
C THR A 369 2.11 2.66 -12.37
N ASP A 370 0.95 3.13 -12.83
CA ASP A 370 -0.27 3.58 -12.10
C ASP A 370 -0.90 2.63 -11.06
N ILE A 371 -0.22 1.56 -10.65
CA ILE A 371 -0.46 0.91 -9.36
C ILE A 371 0.03 1.81 -8.20
N GLU A 372 0.88 2.81 -8.47
CA GLU A 372 1.41 3.79 -7.53
C GLU A 372 0.40 4.87 -7.11
N MET A 373 -0.77 4.46 -6.58
CA MET A 373 -1.51 5.33 -5.65
C MET A 373 -0.72 5.38 -4.33
N ASN A 374 0.30 6.25 -4.26
CA ASN A 374 0.91 6.60 -2.99
C ASN A 374 -0.05 7.51 -2.24
N ASP A 375 -0.68 7.01 -1.18
CA ASP A 375 -1.41 7.84 -0.19
C ASP A 375 -0.52 8.90 0.51
N TYR A 376 0.78 8.93 0.18
CA TYR A 376 1.74 9.95 0.64
C TYR A 376 1.78 11.18 -0.25
N ASP A 377 1.42 11.05 -1.53
CA ASP A 377 1.21 12.20 -2.40
C ASP A 377 -0.22 12.66 -2.16
N VAL A 378 -0.35 13.94 -1.83
CA VAL A 378 -1.64 14.61 -1.60
C VAL A 378 -2.57 14.17 -2.72
N ALA A 379 -3.73 13.61 -2.38
CA ALA A 379 -4.68 12.97 -3.31
C ALA A 379 -5.14 13.86 -4.50
N SER A 380 -4.60 15.07 -4.63
CA SER A 380 -4.84 16.05 -5.67
C SER A 380 -3.63 16.42 -6.56
N LEU A 381 -2.38 15.99 -6.28
CA LEU A 381 -1.21 16.42 -7.08
C LEU A 381 -0.25 15.27 -7.43
N HIS A 382 -0.32 14.81 -8.69
CA HIS A 382 0.65 13.90 -9.29
C HIS A 382 1.73 14.68 -10.05
N ILE A 383 3.00 14.45 -9.72
CA ILE A 383 4.13 15.12 -10.39
C ILE A 383 4.69 14.19 -11.47
N PRO A 384 4.51 14.53 -12.76
CA PRO A 384 4.96 13.70 -13.86
C PRO A 384 6.49 13.69 -13.99
N TYR A 385 7.02 12.59 -14.51
CA TYR A 385 8.45 12.44 -14.80
C TYR A 385 8.67 11.74 -16.13
N GLY A 386 9.39 12.36 -17.05
CA GLY A 386 9.79 11.70 -18.30
C GLY A 386 10.17 12.66 -19.42
N PRO A 387 10.38 12.14 -20.64
CA PRO A 387 10.79 12.95 -21.79
C PRO A 387 9.81 14.08 -22.10
N GLY A 388 10.30 15.32 -22.17
CA GLY A 388 9.50 16.52 -22.44
C GLY A 388 8.91 17.20 -21.20
N TRP A 389 9.24 16.72 -20.00
CA TRP A 389 8.99 17.41 -18.75
C TRP A 389 10.26 18.13 -18.27
N ASP A 390 10.14 19.45 -18.18
CA ASP A 390 11.18 20.36 -17.71
C ASP A 390 10.69 21.05 -16.43
N ALA A 391 11.62 21.60 -15.64
CA ALA A 391 11.33 22.23 -14.36
C ALA A 391 10.21 23.29 -14.46
N ARG A 392 10.27 24.18 -15.47
CA ARG A 392 9.22 25.18 -15.74
C ARG A 392 7.85 24.60 -16.08
N ARG A 393 7.82 23.44 -16.73
CA ARG A 393 6.57 22.77 -17.09
C ARG A 393 5.93 22.14 -15.85
N ILE A 394 6.76 21.64 -14.93
CA ILE A 394 6.32 21.15 -13.63
C ILE A 394 5.78 22.33 -12.80
N ASP A 395 6.48 23.46 -12.72
CA ASP A 395 5.99 24.65 -12.00
C ASP A 395 4.63 25.12 -12.54
N LYS A 396 4.49 25.17 -13.87
CA LYS A 396 3.22 25.53 -14.51
C LYS A 396 2.10 24.56 -14.14
N LEU A 397 2.39 23.26 -14.03
CA LEU A 397 1.40 22.25 -13.62
C LEU A 397 0.97 22.45 -12.17
N VAL A 398 1.91 22.64 -11.25
CA VAL A 398 1.60 22.87 -9.83
C VAL A 398 0.80 24.16 -9.67
N TYR A 399 1.20 25.23 -10.36
CA TYR A 399 0.48 26.50 -10.37
C TYR A 399 -0.94 26.38 -10.94
N GLN A 400 -1.13 25.67 -12.06
CA GLN A 400 -2.46 25.41 -12.63
C GLN A 400 -3.34 24.59 -11.69
N THR A 401 -2.76 23.61 -11.01
CA THR A 401 -3.48 22.78 -10.03
C THR A 401 -3.89 23.61 -8.82
N ASP A 402 -3.00 24.45 -8.31
CA ASP A 402 -3.28 25.39 -7.21
C ASP A 402 -4.39 26.38 -7.58
N LEU A 403 -4.33 26.97 -8.79
CA LEU A 403 -5.34 27.87 -9.30
C LEU A 403 -6.70 27.19 -9.48
N GLY A 404 -6.71 25.97 -10.03
CA GLY A 404 -7.93 25.18 -10.22
C GLY A 404 -8.57 24.80 -8.90
N MET A 405 -7.77 24.37 -7.93
CA MET A 405 -8.26 24.03 -6.59
C MET A 405 -8.81 25.23 -5.84
N ASN A 406 -8.23 26.43 -6.02
CA ASN A 406 -8.66 27.66 -5.35
C ASN A 406 -9.67 28.49 -6.16
N SER A 407 -10.10 28.00 -7.33
CA SER A 407 -11.09 28.68 -8.16
C SER A 407 -12.46 28.73 -7.48
N THR A 408 -13.20 29.81 -7.70
CA THR A 408 -14.58 30.00 -7.22
C THR A 408 -15.59 29.07 -7.91
N PHE A 409 -15.21 28.50 -9.05
CA PHE A 409 -15.99 27.55 -9.82
C PHE A 409 -15.94 26.12 -9.24
N ASN A 410 -14.99 25.82 -8.35
CA ASN A 410 -14.91 24.53 -7.70
C ASN A 410 -16.06 24.37 -6.67
N PRO A 411 -16.94 23.36 -6.82
CA PRO A 411 -18.06 23.16 -5.88
C PRO A 411 -17.60 22.94 -4.44
N LYS A 412 -16.37 22.43 -4.23
CA LYS A 412 -15.76 22.24 -2.91
C LYS A 412 -15.40 23.55 -2.19
N ASN A 413 -15.41 24.69 -2.91
CA ASN A 413 -15.05 26.00 -2.38
C ASN A 413 -16.25 26.92 -2.08
N LYS A 414 -17.50 26.46 -2.30
CA LYS A 414 -18.71 27.30 -2.15
C LYS A 414 -18.84 27.98 -0.77
N ASN A 415 -18.32 27.36 0.29
CA ASN A 415 -18.29 27.92 1.65
C ASN A 415 -16.86 28.10 2.19
N TYR A 416 -15.85 28.12 1.31
CA TYR A 416 -14.44 28.09 1.70
C TYR A 416 -13.70 29.34 1.19
N ARG A 417 -13.19 30.15 2.11
CA ARG A 417 -12.47 31.40 1.78
C ARG A 417 -10.95 31.24 1.80
N LEU A 418 -10.43 30.26 2.52
CA LEU A 418 -8.99 30.04 2.66
C LEU A 418 -8.42 29.39 1.39
N HIS A 419 -7.23 29.81 0.99
CA HIS A 419 -6.51 29.15 -0.10
C HIS A 419 -5.96 27.81 0.39
N ARG A 420 -6.08 26.79 -0.45
CA ARG A 420 -5.49 25.47 -0.25
C ARG A 420 -4.31 25.31 -1.19
N HIS A 421 -3.12 25.12 -0.62
CA HIS A 421 -1.91 24.85 -1.38
C HIS A 421 -1.57 23.36 -1.30
N PRO A 422 -1.56 22.62 -2.43
CA PRO A 422 -1.24 21.19 -2.42
C PRO A 422 0.25 20.96 -2.16
N ALA A 423 1.08 21.86 -2.67
CA ALA A 423 2.52 21.88 -2.50
C ALA A 423 3.04 23.31 -2.75
N PHE A 424 4.12 23.67 -2.06
CA PHE A 424 4.87 24.90 -2.32
C PHE A 424 5.93 24.61 -3.39
N PHE A 425 6.15 25.52 -4.33
CA PHE A 425 7.07 25.30 -5.45
C PHE A 425 7.91 26.53 -5.77
N GLY A 426 9.08 26.32 -6.40
CA GLY A 426 10.01 27.39 -6.79
C GLY A 426 11.42 27.16 -6.26
N THR A 427 12.06 28.21 -5.76
CA THR A 427 13.34 28.12 -5.06
C THR A 427 13.17 27.53 -3.65
N ILE A 428 14.25 27.07 -3.04
CA ILE A 428 14.19 26.55 -1.66
C ILE A 428 13.72 27.61 -0.66
N GLU A 429 14.02 28.88 -0.91
CA GLU A 429 13.61 30.01 -0.06
C GLU A 429 12.11 30.24 -0.19
N GLU A 430 11.60 30.33 -1.41
CA GLU A 430 10.15 30.43 -1.69
C GLU A 430 9.38 29.22 -1.16
N CYS A 431 9.95 28.01 -1.21
CA CYS A 431 9.32 26.81 -0.66
C CYS A 431 9.36 26.74 0.88
N THR A 432 10.23 27.52 1.52
CA THR A 432 10.31 27.61 2.99
C THR A 432 9.41 28.73 3.50
N GLU A 433 9.25 29.78 2.70
CA GLU A 433 8.33 30.89 2.91
C GLU A 433 6.93 30.57 2.34
N ASP A 434 5.93 31.37 2.69
CA ASP A 434 4.55 31.12 2.30
C ASP A 434 4.34 31.61 0.85
N CYS A 435 4.38 30.71 -0.14
CA CYS A 435 4.42 31.07 -1.58
C CYS A 435 3.26 31.96 -2.05
N CYS A 436 2.15 32.01 -1.33
CA CYS A 436 0.98 32.76 -1.80
C CYS A 436 1.06 34.25 -1.49
N GLU A 437 1.79 34.68 -0.45
CA GLU A 437 1.90 36.06 0.12
C GLU A 437 0.58 36.82 0.42
N MET A 438 -0.54 36.37 -0.15
CA MET A 438 -1.87 36.96 -0.23
C MET A 438 -2.93 36.02 0.34
N CYS A 439 -2.53 34.97 1.06
CA CYS A 439 -3.45 34.06 1.74
C CYS A 439 -4.39 34.85 2.66
N PRO A 440 -5.72 34.72 2.49
CA PRO A 440 -6.66 35.37 3.39
C PRO A 440 -6.48 34.82 4.82
N LYS A 441 -6.28 35.71 5.79
CA LYS A 441 -6.15 35.33 7.21
C LYS A 441 -7.50 34.86 7.77
N PRO A 442 -7.53 33.84 8.64
CA PRO A 442 -8.76 33.34 9.23
C PRO A 442 -9.38 34.42 10.13
N ILE A 443 -10.68 34.59 10.05
CA ILE A 443 -11.44 35.54 10.88
C ILE A 443 -12.01 34.80 12.08
N ASP A 444 -12.72 33.70 11.84
CA ASP A 444 -13.48 32.95 12.85
C ASP A 444 -12.69 31.79 13.48
N ASP A 445 -13.13 31.33 14.65
CA ASP A 445 -12.53 30.18 15.33
C ASP A 445 -12.69 28.87 14.56
N ASP A 446 -13.74 28.74 13.76
CA ASP A 446 -13.94 27.59 12.87
C ASP A 446 -13.05 27.69 11.62
N GLU A 447 -12.85 28.89 11.05
CA GLU A 447 -11.82 29.11 10.01
C GLU A 447 -10.41 28.82 10.56
N ARG A 448 -10.12 29.12 11.83
CA ARG A 448 -8.84 28.77 12.47
C ARG A 448 -8.68 27.27 12.70
N LYS A 449 -9.76 26.53 12.94
CA LYS A 449 -9.72 25.05 13.04
C LYS A 449 -9.51 24.44 11.66
N LEU A 450 -10.27 24.89 10.67
CA LEU A 450 -10.13 24.48 9.26
C LEU A 450 -8.74 24.79 8.74
N GLN A 451 -8.21 25.99 9.04
CA GLN A 451 -6.84 26.32 8.72
C GLN A 451 -5.84 25.42 9.45
N LYS A 452 -6.07 24.98 10.69
CA LYS A 452 -5.15 24.01 11.33
C LYS A 452 -5.25 22.60 10.75
N GLU A 453 -6.40 22.23 10.19
CA GLU A 453 -6.61 20.97 9.50
C GLU A 453 -5.95 20.99 8.11
N ASP A 454 -6.11 22.09 7.37
CA ASP A 454 -5.49 22.32 6.06
C ASP A 454 -4.00 22.68 6.21
N ASP A 455 -3.59 23.61 7.08
CA ASP A 455 -2.19 23.91 7.47
C ASP A 455 -1.55 22.80 8.32
N GLN A 456 -2.07 21.57 8.29
CA GLN A 456 -1.19 20.42 8.53
C GLN A 456 0.04 20.41 7.58
N PHE A 457 0.06 21.26 6.55
CA PHE A 457 1.19 21.64 5.70
C PHE A 457 2.06 22.81 6.23
N THR A 458 1.92 23.23 7.50
CA THR A 458 2.78 24.28 8.09
C THR A 458 4.27 23.99 7.82
N CYS A 459 5.03 25.03 7.47
CA CYS A 459 6.45 24.97 7.09
C CYS A 459 7.41 24.41 8.17
N ALA A 460 6.90 24.02 9.34
CA ALA A 460 7.71 23.45 10.40
C ALA A 460 8.14 22.01 10.07
N ILE A 461 9.45 21.76 10.10
CA ILE A 461 10.03 20.40 10.04
C ILE A 461 9.38 19.54 11.14
N ALA A 462 8.92 18.35 10.76
CA ALA A 462 8.18 17.48 11.66
C ALA A 462 9.06 17.02 12.84
N SER A 463 8.83 17.61 14.02
CA SER A 463 9.48 17.24 15.28
C SER A 463 8.85 16.02 15.97
N LYS A 464 7.80 15.42 15.38
CA LYS A 464 7.08 14.26 15.94
C LYS A 464 8.02 13.05 16.00
N ASN A 465 8.16 12.46 17.19
CA ASN A 465 9.04 11.31 17.44
C ASN A 465 8.71 10.14 16.49
N PRO A 466 9.69 9.70 15.67
CA PRO A 466 9.45 8.62 14.73
C PRO A 466 9.06 7.30 15.40
N GLY A 467 9.70 6.97 16.51
CA GLY A 467 9.48 5.71 17.22
C GLY A 467 8.06 5.56 17.74
N ARG A 468 7.40 6.65 18.14
CA ARG A 468 6.02 6.58 18.69
C ARG A 468 5.02 6.04 17.66
N GLN A 469 5.25 6.31 16.38
CA GLN A 469 4.46 5.75 15.27
C GLN A 469 4.74 4.27 15.03
N SER A 470 5.95 3.79 15.35
CA SER A 470 6.28 2.36 15.27
C SER A 470 5.63 1.53 16.38
N ILE A 471 5.22 2.18 17.50
CA ILE A 471 4.46 1.57 18.60
C ILE A 471 2.94 1.65 18.37
N THR A 472 2.42 2.77 17.85
CA THR A 472 0.96 2.92 17.62
C THR A 472 0.45 2.11 16.42
N GLY A 473 1.32 1.35 15.77
CA GLY A 473 1.03 0.69 14.50
C GLY A 473 0.90 1.71 13.37
N SER A 474 0.84 1.17 12.15
CA SER A 474 0.54 1.87 10.89
C SER A 474 -0.47 3.01 11.04
N PHE A 475 -0.50 3.95 10.08
CA PHE A 475 -1.51 5.01 9.94
C PHE A 475 -2.98 4.53 10.10
N ASN A 476 -3.23 3.23 10.06
CA ASN A 476 -4.37 2.55 10.65
C ASN A 476 -3.95 1.10 10.98
N PRO A 477 -3.77 0.68 12.25
CA PRO A 477 -3.34 -0.69 12.55
C PRO A 477 -4.45 -1.67 12.21
N ILE A 478 -4.19 -2.50 11.20
CA ILE A 478 -5.05 -3.61 10.81
C ILE A 478 -4.44 -4.88 11.42
N ASP A 479 -5.21 -5.65 12.18
CA ASP A 479 -4.74 -6.93 12.74
C ASP A 479 -4.49 -7.96 11.63
N VAL A 480 -3.73 -9.02 11.92
CA VAL A 480 -3.48 -10.14 10.98
C VAL A 480 -4.80 -10.72 10.46
N GLY A 481 -5.83 -10.76 11.31
CA GLY A 481 -7.18 -11.16 10.94
C GLY A 481 -7.81 -10.21 9.91
N GLU A 482 -7.86 -8.93 10.22
CA GLU A 482 -8.46 -7.89 9.35
C GLU A 482 -7.73 -7.77 8.00
N TRP A 483 -6.40 -7.99 7.96
CA TRP A 483 -5.62 -7.94 6.71
C TRP A 483 -5.99 -9.04 5.70
N SER A 484 -6.51 -10.16 6.20
CA SER A 484 -6.93 -11.30 5.39
C SER A 484 -8.45 -11.45 5.28
N GLU A 485 -9.22 -10.58 5.97
CA GLU A 485 -10.68 -10.66 6.05
C GLU A 485 -11.36 -10.58 4.68
N GLN A 486 -10.84 -9.72 3.78
CA GLN A 486 -11.41 -9.55 2.45
C GLN A 486 -11.08 -10.68 1.47
N VAL A 487 -10.14 -11.57 1.82
CA VAL A 487 -9.62 -12.62 0.93
C VAL A 487 -10.38 -13.91 1.08
N TYR A 488 -10.59 -14.32 2.32
CA TYR A 488 -11.17 -15.61 2.60
C TYR A 488 -12.69 -15.55 2.50
N VAL A 489 -13.28 -16.58 1.90
CA VAL A 489 -14.73 -16.70 1.81
C VAL A 489 -15.31 -16.62 3.22
N LYS A 490 -16.21 -15.66 3.47
CA LYS A 490 -16.84 -15.53 4.79
C LYS A 490 -17.56 -16.83 5.16
N PRO A 491 -17.62 -17.21 6.45
CA PRO A 491 -18.27 -18.47 6.86
C PRO A 491 -19.70 -18.62 6.32
N THR A 492 -20.44 -17.51 6.19
CA THR A 492 -21.78 -17.47 5.58
C THR A 492 -21.78 -17.81 4.09
N GLN A 493 -20.82 -17.28 3.33
CA GLN A 493 -20.69 -17.56 1.91
C GLN A 493 -20.15 -18.98 1.67
N GLN A 494 -19.26 -19.48 2.54
CA GLN A 494 -18.84 -20.89 2.54
C GLN A 494 -20.04 -21.81 2.78
N LEU A 495 -20.91 -21.46 3.73
CA LEU A 495 -22.16 -22.18 3.99
C LEU A 495 -23.05 -22.20 2.73
N PHE A 496 -23.26 -21.06 2.07
CA PHE A 496 -24.09 -21.03 0.86
C PHE A 496 -23.48 -21.81 -0.31
N VAL A 497 -22.16 -21.76 -0.51
CA VAL A 497 -21.46 -22.56 -1.52
C VAL A 497 -21.58 -24.06 -1.20
N ALA A 498 -21.40 -24.45 0.06
CA ALA A 498 -21.56 -25.83 0.50
C ALA A 498 -23.00 -26.34 0.31
N ILE A 499 -24.00 -25.50 0.62
CA ILE A 499 -25.43 -25.79 0.37
C ILE A 499 -25.67 -25.99 -1.13
N ALA A 500 -25.13 -25.11 -1.98
CA ALA A 500 -25.29 -25.20 -3.44
C ALA A 500 -24.58 -26.43 -4.05
N ALA A 501 -23.44 -26.84 -3.47
CA ALA A 501 -22.69 -28.03 -3.89
C ALA A 501 -23.24 -29.34 -3.30
N HIS A 502 -24.28 -29.28 -2.46
CA HIS A 502 -24.82 -30.40 -1.70
C HIS A 502 -23.80 -31.12 -0.80
N ASP A 503 -22.77 -30.41 -0.30
CA ASP A 503 -21.76 -30.99 0.59
C ASP A 503 -22.21 -30.94 2.05
N ARG A 504 -22.76 -32.06 2.54
CA ARG A 504 -23.29 -32.18 3.90
C ARG A 504 -22.21 -32.12 4.98
N ALA A 505 -21.02 -32.65 4.71
CA ALA A 505 -19.97 -32.77 5.72
C ALA A 505 -19.37 -31.40 6.11
N THR A 506 -19.28 -30.47 5.16
CA THR A 506 -18.84 -29.10 5.44
C THR A 506 -19.94 -28.26 6.10
N VAL A 507 -21.21 -28.44 5.71
CA VAL A 507 -22.35 -27.79 6.36
C VAL A 507 -22.44 -28.19 7.84
N GLN A 508 -22.33 -29.48 8.17
CA GLN A 508 -22.32 -29.96 9.57
C GLN A 508 -21.15 -29.38 10.38
N LYS A 509 -19.94 -29.36 9.82
CA LYS A 509 -18.77 -28.75 10.49
C LYS A 509 -18.97 -27.27 10.78
N LEU A 510 -19.61 -26.52 9.88
CA LEU A 510 -19.88 -25.09 10.04
C LEU A 510 -21.00 -24.83 11.05
N LEU A 511 -22.02 -25.68 11.11
CA LEU A 511 -23.12 -25.60 12.08
C LEU A 511 -22.73 -26.05 13.49
N LYS A 512 -21.59 -26.75 13.67
CA LYS A 512 -21.08 -27.27 14.96
C LYS A 512 -22.10 -28.15 15.71
N GLU A 513 -22.99 -28.81 14.99
CA GLU A 513 -24.02 -29.69 15.56
C GLU A 513 -23.99 -31.06 14.86
N ASP A 514 -24.24 -32.11 15.64
CA ASP A 514 -24.36 -33.49 15.15
C ASP A 514 -25.82 -33.68 14.71
N ILE A 515 -26.10 -33.47 13.43
CA ILE A 515 -27.48 -33.54 12.88
C ILE A 515 -27.58 -34.68 11.85
N ASP A 516 -28.49 -35.61 12.15
CA ASP A 516 -28.71 -36.89 11.43
C ASP A 516 -29.79 -36.82 10.32
N ALA A 517 -30.09 -35.66 9.71
CA ALA A 517 -31.16 -35.57 8.71
C ALA A 517 -30.73 -35.97 7.27
N VAL A 518 -31.66 -36.43 6.45
CA VAL A 518 -31.35 -36.96 5.09
C VAL A 518 -31.04 -35.84 4.08
N ASP A 519 -31.57 -34.63 4.30
CA ASP A 519 -31.48 -33.50 3.39
C ASP A 519 -30.92 -32.25 4.10
N ILE A 520 -30.05 -31.49 3.42
CA ILE A 520 -29.41 -30.27 3.96
C ILE A 520 -30.44 -29.22 4.40
N ALA A 521 -31.59 -29.16 3.73
CA ALA A 521 -32.69 -28.28 4.11
C ALA A 521 -33.25 -28.65 5.50
N CYS A 522 -33.36 -29.94 5.82
CA CYS A 522 -33.79 -30.40 7.13
C CYS A 522 -32.73 -30.10 8.20
N ASP A 523 -31.45 -30.28 7.89
CA ASP A 523 -30.34 -29.93 8.79
C ASP A 523 -30.38 -28.43 9.17
N LEU A 524 -30.64 -27.55 8.20
CA LEU A 524 -30.76 -26.10 8.46
C LEU A 524 -32.01 -25.73 9.28
N ILE A 525 -33.13 -26.44 9.08
CA ILE A 525 -34.37 -26.24 9.85
C ILE A 525 -34.17 -26.70 11.30
N ASP A 526 -33.49 -27.83 11.50
CA ASP A 526 -33.17 -28.36 12.83
C ASP A 526 -32.20 -27.42 13.58
N ALA A 527 -31.20 -26.85 12.88
CA ALA A 527 -30.29 -25.82 13.39
C ALA A 527 -30.95 -24.44 13.64
N GLY A 528 -32.26 -24.29 13.44
CA GLY A 528 -33.02 -23.09 13.79
C GLY A 528 -32.97 -21.96 12.76
N ALA A 529 -32.73 -22.26 11.47
CA ALA A 529 -32.81 -21.25 10.41
C ALA A 529 -34.19 -20.57 10.33
N ARG A 530 -34.22 -19.28 9.97
CA ARG A 530 -35.46 -18.49 9.87
C ARG A 530 -36.35 -18.98 8.72
N ILE A 531 -37.46 -19.62 9.08
CA ILE A 531 -38.44 -20.18 8.13
C ILE A 531 -39.29 -19.10 7.42
N SER A 532 -39.34 -17.88 7.97
CA SER A 532 -40.15 -16.75 7.45
C SER A 532 -39.41 -15.80 6.51
N ALA A 533 -38.20 -16.14 6.07
CA ALA A 533 -37.45 -15.30 5.12
C ALA A 533 -38.17 -15.20 3.77
N ARG A 534 -38.17 -14.02 3.15
CA ARG A 534 -38.80 -13.77 1.84
C ARG A 534 -37.73 -13.46 0.80
N LEU A 535 -37.85 -14.00 -0.41
CA LEU A 535 -37.10 -13.55 -1.59
C LEU A 535 -37.62 -12.18 -2.08
N ALA A 536 -36.89 -11.53 -2.99
CA ALA A 536 -37.32 -10.28 -3.63
C ALA A 536 -38.71 -10.40 -4.29
N ASP A 537 -39.03 -11.59 -4.82
CA ASP A 537 -40.33 -11.96 -5.36
C ASP A 537 -41.44 -12.18 -4.31
N GLY A 538 -41.14 -12.00 -3.01
CA GLY A 538 -42.08 -12.24 -1.90
C GLY A 538 -42.33 -13.71 -1.55
N ARG A 539 -41.61 -14.66 -2.17
CA ARG A 539 -41.78 -16.10 -1.92
C ARG A 539 -41.07 -16.55 -0.64
N ASN A 540 -41.73 -17.40 0.14
CA ASN A 540 -41.18 -18.04 1.35
C ASN A 540 -40.53 -19.40 1.02
N PRO A 541 -39.66 -19.93 1.90
CA PRO A 541 -39.14 -21.30 1.80
C PRO A 541 -40.22 -22.36 1.56
N LEU A 542 -41.40 -22.20 2.17
CA LEU A 542 -42.55 -23.09 1.96
C LEU A 542 -43.08 -23.05 0.51
N HIS A 543 -43.14 -21.87 -0.10
CA HIS A 543 -43.56 -21.73 -1.51
C HIS A 543 -42.57 -22.40 -2.45
N LEU A 544 -41.27 -22.30 -2.16
CA LEU A 544 -40.22 -22.97 -2.92
C LEU A 544 -40.29 -24.49 -2.75
N ALA A 545 -40.45 -24.98 -1.51
CA ALA A 545 -40.57 -26.41 -1.23
C ALA A 545 -41.80 -27.03 -1.91
N ALA A 546 -42.93 -26.32 -1.94
CA ALA A 546 -44.13 -26.73 -2.68
C ALA A 546 -43.94 -26.70 -4.20
N GLN A 547 -43.21 -25.72 -4.73
CA GLN A 547 -42.93 -25.61 -6.17
C GLN A 547 -42.06 -26.75 -6.68
N TYR A 548 -41.09 -27.21 -5.89
CA TYR A 548 -40.18 -28.31 -6.25
C TYR A 548 -40.63 -29.69 -5.70
N ASP A 549 -41.86 -29.80 -5.18
CA ASP A 549 -42.48 -31.01 -4.64
C ASP A 549 -41.63 -31.72 -3.54
N GLN A 550 -41.02 -30.94 -2.66
CA GLN A 550 -40.17 -31.43 -1.57
C GLN A 550 -40.99 -31.75 -0.30
N LEU A 551 -41.82 -32.80 -0.36
CA LEU A 551 -42.75 -33.19 0.70
C LEU A 551 -42.11 -33.31 2.10
N LYS A 552 -40.93 -33.92 2.20
CA LYS A 552 -40.20 -34.09 3.48
C LYS A 552 -39.79 -32.76 4.10
N VAL A 553 -39.42 -31.78 3.28
CA VAL A 553 -39.04 -30.44 3.74
C VAL A 553 -40.29 -29.69 4.21
N ILE A 554 -41.42 -29.84 3.52
CA ILE A 554 -42.71 -29.23 3.88
C ILE A 554 -43.19 -29.74 5.25
N GLU A 555 -43.20 -31.06 5.46
CA GLU A 555 -43.59 -31.66 6.75
C GLU A 555 -42.74 -31.10 7.90
N LYS A 556 -41.41 -31.07 7.71
CA LYS A 556 -40.46 -30.57 8.69
C LYS A 556 -40.62 -29.07 8.98
N LEU A 557 -40.89 -28.25 7.96
CA LEU A 557 -41.17 -26.81 8.11
C LEU A 557 -42.44 -26.56 8.92
N LEU A 558 -43.51 -27.34 8.68
CA LEU A 558 -44.77 -27.25 9.41
C LEU A 558 -44.63 -27.69 10.86
N GLU A 559 -43.91 -28.79 11.12
CA GLU A 559 -43.59 -29.25 12.47
C GLU A 559 -42.82 -28.18 13.28
N ARG A 560 -41.82 -27.54 12.67
CA ARG A 560 -41.06 -26.48 13.34
C ARG A 560 -41.90 -25.22 13.54
N SER A 561 -42.77 -24.86 12.60
CA SER A 561 -43.72 -23.75 12.76
C SER A 561 -44.68 -23.97 13.93
N ALA A 562 -45.22 -25.18 14.08
CA ALA A 562 -46.09 -25.52 15.21
C ALA A 562 -45.35 -25.46 16.56
N LYS A 563 -44.08 -25.91 16.59
CA LYS A 563 -43.21 -25.76 17.78
C LYS A 563 -42.96 -24.30 18.13
N ASN A 564 -42.65 -23.46 17.16
CA ASN A 564 -42.43 -22.03 17.38
C ASN A 564 -43.70 -21.33 17.88
N GLU A 565 -44.88 -21.71 17.38
CA GLU A 565 -46.16 -21.18 17.88
C GLU A 565 -46.44 -21.60 19.33
N ALA A 566 -46.08 -22.84 19.70
CA ALA A 566 -46.20 -23.32 21.07
C ALA A 566 -45.20 -22.63 22.03
N GLU A 567 -43.96 -22.40 21.60
CA GLU A 567 -42.95 -21.65 22.36
C GLU A 567 -43.33 -20.17 22.52
N ALA A 568 -43.90 -19.53 21.49
CA ALA A 568 -44.39 -18.15 21.58
C ALA A 568 -45.56 -18.02 22.57
N LYS A 569 -46.48 -19.00 22.60
CA LYS A 569 -47.57 -19.04 23.59
C LYS A 569 -47.04 -19.25 25.01
N LYS A 570 -46.02 -20.07 25.18
CA LYS A 570 -45.39 -20.32 26.49
C LYS A 570 -44.61 -19.10 27.02
N ASN A 571 -43.84 -18.42 26.17
CA ASN A 571 -43.17 -17.17 26.56
C ASN A 571 -44.17 -16.06 26.89
N ALA A 572 -45.31 -15.99 26.21
CA ALA A 572 -46.38 -15.05 26.56
C ALA A 572 -47.08 -15.38 27.88
N GLU A 573 -47.11 -16.66 28.28
CA GLU A 573 -47.60 -17.10 29.60
C GLU A 573 -46.57 -16.83 30.71
N ASP A 574 -45.26 -16.93 30.42
CA ASP A 574 -44.18 -16.61 31.35
C ASP A 574 -44.01 -15.08 31.54
N ASP A 575 -44.12 -14.27 30.48
CA ASP A 575 -44.14 -12.79 30.56
C ASP A 575 -45.40 -12.25 31.27
N ALA A 576 -46.50 -13.02 31.27
CA ALA A 576 -47.72 -12.70 32.03
C ALA A 576 -47.60 -13.01 33.53
N MET A 577 -46.51 -13.66 33.97
CA MET A 577 -46.23 -13.99 35.37
C MET A 577 -45.24 -13.04 36.06
N ASP A 578 -44.61 -12.11 35.34
CA ASP A 578 -43.63 -11.15 35.89
C ASP A 578 -44.10 -9.68 35.87
N SER A 579 -45.42 -9.45 35.78
CA SER A 579 -46.01 -8.10 35.79
C SER A 579 -47.07 -7.92 36.89
N GLU A 580 -46.64 -7.99 38.15
CA GLU A 580 -47.21 -7.15 39.20
C GLU A 580 -46.14 -6.11 39.61
N ASP A 581 -46.44 -4.83 39.33
CA ASP A 581 -45.70 -3.60 39.64
C ASP A 581 -44.52 -3.15 38.73
N GLU A 582 -44.81 -2.36 37.68
CA GLU A 582 -44.61 -0.89 37.67
C GLU A 582 -45.06 -0.27 36.34
N HIS A 583 -45.93 0.74 36.43
CA HIS A 583 -46.36 1.58 35.30
C HIS A 583 -45.22 2.47 34.78
N SER A 584 -44.90 2.38 33.49
CA SER A 584 -44.47 3.55 32.72
C SER A 584 -45.18 3.57 31.37
N GLU A 585 -45.99 4.60 31.17
CA GLU A 585 -46.83 4.83 30.00
C GLU A 585 -46.00 4.90 28.70
N ARG A 586 -46.43 4.16 27.67
CA ARG A 586 -46.12 4.45 26.26
C ARG A 586 -47.43 4.74 25.55
N PRO A 587 -47.56 5.86 24.81
CA PRO A 587 -48.82 6.17 24.16
C PRO A 587 -49.05 5.29 22.92
N SER A 588 -50.26 4.75 22.94
CA SER A 588 -51.13 4.22 21.90
C SER A 588 -50.80 4.60 20.44
N SER A 589 -50.85 3.55 19.64
CA SER A 589 -51.31 3.48 18.24
C SER A 589 -52.35 4.51 17.83
N GLU A 590 -52.25 4.98 16.59
CA GLU A 590 -53.36 4.99 15.61
C GLU A 590 -52.77 4.71 14.21
N ASP A 591 -53.32 3.69 13.55
CA ASP A 591 -53.22 3.54 12.09
C ASP A 591 -54.02 4.66 11.43
N ASP A 592 -53.42 5.45 10.54
CA ASP A 592 -54.17 6.09 9.46
C ASP A 592 -53.33 6.16 8.18
N TRP A 593 -53.81 5.44 7.18
CA TRP A 593 -53.44 5.65 5.80
C TRP A 593 -54.14 6.92 5.33
N THR A 594 -53.42 8.02 5.16
CA THR A 594 -53.81 9.09 4.23
C THR A 594 -52.67 9.33 3.25
N SER A 595 -53.00 9.09 1.98
CA SER A 595 -52.18 9.38 0.81
C SER A 595 -51.96 10.88 0.67
N ASP A 596 -50.72 11.29 0.47
CA ASP A 596 -50.40 12.32 -0.51
C ASP A 596 -49.02 12.03 -1.11
N GLU A 597 -48.97 12.18 -2.41
CA GLU A 597 -47.96 11.73 -3.36
C GLU A 597 -46.62 12.47 -3.16
N GLU A 598 -45.53 11.75 -2.92
CA GLU A 598 -44.20 12.11 -3.45
C GLU A 598 -43.45 10.82 -3.81
N ASP A 599 -43.34 10.59 -5.12
CA ASP A 599 -42.59 9.51 -5.77
C ASP A 599 -41.18 9.36 -5.19
N VAL A 600 -40.93 8.24 -4.53
CA VAL A 600 -39.56 7.79 -4.22
C VAL A 600 -39.18 6.77 -5.26
N ASP A 601 -38.70 7.27 -6.39
CA ASP A 601 -37.96 6.48 -7.37
C ASP A 601 -36.83 5.74 -6.65
N MET A 602 -36.89 4.42 -6.70
CA MET A 602 -35.75 3.54 -6.47
C MET A 602 -34.75 3.79 -7.59
N VAL A 603 -33.88 4.80 -7.39
CA VAL A 603 -32.73 5.01 -8.26
C VAL A 603 -31.73 3.90 -7.96
N ASP A 604 -31.74 2.89 -8.83
CA ASP A 604 -30.57 2.08 -9.13
C ASP A 604 -29.38 3.03 -9.28
N VAL A 605 -28.41 2.97 -8.36
CA VAL A 605 -27.15 3.69 -8.48
C VAL A 605 -26.28 2.97 -9.52
N GLU A 606 -26.73 3.03 -10.77
CA GLU A 606 -25.89 3.00 -11.97
C GLU A 606 -25.75 4.44 -12.46
N GLY A 607 -24.51 4.94 -12.58
CA GLY A 607 -24.21 6.24 -13.18
C GLY A 607 -23.28 7.09 -12.31
N ASP A 608 -21.97 7.00 -12.56
CA ASP A 608 -21.01 8.02 -12.13
C ASP A 608 -20.61 8.79 -13.41
N ASP A 609 -21.54 9.62 -13.87
CA ASP A 609 -21.36 10.57 -14.97
C ASP A 609 -20.70 11.84 -14.40
N ASP A 610 -19.38 11.88 -14.50
CA ASP A 610 -18.59 13.12 -14.38
C ASP A 610 -18.77 13.94 -15.69
N ASP A 611 -19.95 14.48 -15.99
CA ASP A 611 -20.08 15.41 -17.13
C ASP A 611 -19.50 16.79 -16.78
N VAL A 612 -18.39 17.14 -17.44
CA VAL A 612 -17.93 18.52 -17.61
C VAL A 612 -18.02 18.82 -19.09
N GLU A 613 -19.10 19.49 -19.50
CA GLU A 613 -19.19 20.14 -20.80
C GLU A 613 -18.19 21.30 -20.84
N ASN A 614 -17.11 21.14 -21.59
CA ASN A 614 -16.35 22.28 -22.10
C ASN A 614 -17.05 22.76 -23.38
N SER A 615 -17.85 23.81 -23.27
CA SER A 615 -18.19 24.65 -24.40
C SER A 615 -17.09 25.70 -24.55
N ASP A 616 -16.08 25.41 -25.36
CA ASP A 616 -15.21 26.46 -25.91
C ASP A 616 -15.82 26.87 -27.26
N ASP A 617 -16.40 28.07 -27.27
CA ASP A 617 -16.78 28.78 -28.49
C ASP A 617 -15.51 29.09 -29.30
N ASP A 618 -15.40 28.46 -30.47
CA ASP A 618 -14.53 28.89 -31.56
C ASP A 618 -15.07 30.22 -32.11
N ASP A 619 -14.51 31.35 -31.66
CA ASP A 619 -14.59 32.63 -32.36
C ASP A 619 -13.17 33.14 -32.63
N ASP A 620 -12.59 32.68 -33.73
CA ASP A 620 -11.52 33.40 -34.43
C ASP A 620 -11.65 33.16 -35.95
N GLU A 621 -12.62 33.85 -36.56
CA GLU A 621 -12.53 34.28 -37.96
C GLU A 621 -11.81 35.63 -38.02
N ARG A 622 -10.49 35.62 -38.34
CA ARG A 622 -9.79 36.41 -39.38
C ARG A 622 -8.32 36.69 -39.11
#